data_AF-A0A7J4M474-F1
#
_entry.id   AF-A0A7J4M474-F1
#
_cell.length_a   1.000
_cell.length_b   1.000
_cell.length_c   1.000
_cell.angle_alpha   90.00
_cell.angle_beta   90.00
_cell.angle_gamma   90.00
#
_symmetry.space_group_name_H-M   'P 1'
#
loop_
_entity.id
_entity.type
_entity.pdbx_description
1 polymer ?
#
loop_
_entity_poly.entity_id
_entity_poly.type
_entity_poly.pdbx_seq_one_letter_code
_entity_poly.pdbx_strand_id
1 'polypeptide(L)'
;MALIKSKQKKGILLTLAVIVLVVLMVAEIMTYVYLNINYQTIDALGNGAAGSYRIAGTLNSSASTFLRSSLFSALGALSSYESTRNAIYINNTAYALGSLMTNGLIYGTNEITLMGGETLGNYTNSIVQQAKAQGYTLTLSNSSLQVYQTGPSSLNATYYVFAALNSSAGSFSEPIAASAGISLNGSMDLYSVENRDNNRIRFSGGYPSAVLVGNTYAIAGSTGPFQFVYGPIVYVNSFGSCAAVPSQYENANFILATPTDVAAGSCGFGGVITYTPSSTAYTVPYLVYSSSTNIMNYLYNGTSLLLNGPGLALLNLSAVQSAMHNGYYYGSTFTPAYLDWAQGSVGKRSQNGLFSFNLYNRQVAQFNGISSYVSTGTNGLPLGNSVRSVFAWIYPTSYPSVSCCDLIYSYGGAASPSYTAASFRVQNNGGIPNALVFGTGNGNSWVSALSPPLNTWSFVGYVYGAGASSAITIYLNGQSQSNVMSLGAIDTVLPPLYPAMIGASSNSLTNFFPGMISDLQVYNAVVLPQQAAQLYDEGIDGAPFGSNNLVGWWP
;
A
#
# COMPACT_ATOMS: atom_id res chain seq x y z
N MET A 1 48.67 5.78 -31.97
CA MET A 1 47.84 5.99 -30.75
C MET A 1 46.60 5.07 -30.66
N ALA A 2 46.06 4.54 -31.76
CA ALA A 2 44.90 3.63 -31.74
C ALA A 2 45.18 2.21 -31.19
N LEU A 3 46.41 1.71 -31.30
CA LEU A 3 46.80 0.37 -30.82
C LEU A 3 46.91 0.24 -29.28
N ILE A 4 47.07 1.35 -28.56
CA ILE A 4 47.20 1.35 -27.09
C ILE A 4 45.82 1.21 -26.41
N LYS A 5 44.75 1.73 -27.02
CA LYS A 5 43.37 1.62 -26.50
C LYS A 5 42.79 0.20 -26.56
N SER A 6 43.27 -0.64 -27.48
CA SER A 6 42.81 -2.04 -27.63
C SER A 6 43.30 -2.94 -26.49
N LYS A 7 44.56 -2.77 -26.06
CA LYS A 7 45.16 -3.58 -24.98
C LYS A 7 44.52 -3.30 -23.61
N GLN A 8 44.13 -2.06 -23.33
CA GLN A 8 43.45 -1.71 -22.08
C GLN A 8 42.06 -2.34 -21.94
N LYS A 9 41.28 -2.46 -23.03
CA LYS A 9 39.97 -3.11 -22.99
C LYS A 9 40.06 -4.59 -22.64
N LYS A 10 41.07 -5.30 -23.15
CA LYS A 10 41.29 -6.72 -22.84
C LYS A 10 41.70 -6.94 -21.37
N GLY A 11 42.50 -6.04 -20.81
CA GLY A 11 42.88 -6.08 -19.39
C GLY A 11 41.66 -5.93 -18.47
N ILE A 12 40.81 -4.92 -18.73
CA ILE A 12 39.60 -4.68 -17.93
C ILE A 12 38.63 -5.86 -18.01
N LEU A 13 38.45 -6.45 -19.21
CA LEU A 13 37.56 -7.60 -19.38
C LEU A 13 38.06 -8.83 -18.63
N LEU A 14 39.38 -9.06 -18.61
CA LEU A 14 39.99 -10.16 -17.88
C LEU A 14 39.85 -9.96 -16.36
N THR A 15 40.03 -8.74 -15.85
CA THR A 15 39.84 -8.42 -14.43
C THR A 15 38.39 -8.64 -14.00
N LEU A 16 37.42 -8.20 -14.80
CA LEU A 16 35.99 -8.46 -14.53
C LEU A 16 35.67 -9.96 -14.52
N ALA A 17 36.20 -10.72 -15.46
CA ALA A 17 36.01 -12.17 -15.50
C ALA A 17 36.58 -12.87 -14.26
N VAL A 18 37.77 -12.46 -13.80
CA VAL A 18 38.40 -12.99 -12.58
C VAL A 18 37.59 -12.63 -11.34
N ILE A 19 37.06 -11.41 -11.25
CA ILE A 19 36.21 -11.00 -10.12
C ILE A 19 34.92 -11.85 -10.07
N VAL A 20 34.25 -12.06 -11.21
CA VAL A 20 33.06 -12.92 -11.28
C VAL A 20 33.39 -14.35 -10.85
N LEU A 21 34.52 -14.89 -11.30
CA LEU A 21 34.94 -16.25 -10.98
C LEU A 21 35.27 -16.41 -9.48
N VAL A 22 35.92 -15.41 -8.87
CA VAL A 22 36.17 -15.37 -7.43
C VAL A 22 34.87 -15.28 -6.64
N VAL A 23 33.90 -14.47 -7.06
CA VAL A 23 32.58 -14.37 -6.41
C VAL A 23 31.84 -15.71 -6.47
N LEU A 24 31.88 -16.39 -7.62
CA LEU A 24 31.28 -17.73 -7.77
C LEU A 24 31.96 -18.77 -6.87
N MET A 25 33.30 -18.78 -6.81
CA MET A 25 34.04 -19.69 -5.92
C MET A 25 33.77 -19.43 -4.44
N VAL A 26 33.63 -18.16 -4.03
CA VAL A 26 33.29 -17.81 -2.64
C VAL A 26 31.85 -18.23 -2.30
N ALA A 27 30.90 -18.06 -3.22
CA ALA A 27 29.53 -18.52 -3.04
C ALA A 27 29.46 -20.05 -2.90
N GLU A 28 30.24 -20.78 -3.69
CA GLU A 28 30.32 -22.24 -3.63
C GLU A 28 31.00 -22.72 -2.34
N ILE A 29 32.08 -22.05 -1.89
CA ILE A 29 32.74 -22.33 -0.60
C ILE A 29 31.80 -22.05 0.58
N MET A 30 31.04 -20.97 0.55
CA MET A 30 30.05 -20.65 1.60
C MET A 30 28.96 -21.72 1.65
N THR A 31 28.47 -22.18 0.49
CA THR A 31 27.50 -23.28 0.38
C THR A 31 28.09 -24.60 0.90
N TYR A 32 29.34 -24.89 0.56
CA TYR A 32 30.05 -26.09 1.03
C TYR A 32 30.28 -26.06 2.55
N VAL A 33 30.78 -24.96 3.10
CA VAL A 33 30.98 -24.79 4.55
C VAL A 33 29.64 -24.91 5.30
N TYR A 34 28.56 -24.34 4.74
CA TYR A 34 27.21 -24.46 5.29
C TYR A 34 26.72 -25.92 5.34
N LEU A 35 27.00 -26.70 4.31
CA LEU A 35 26.66 -28.13 4.28
C LEU A 35 27.56 -28.97 5.19
N ASN A 36 28.85 -28.63 5.30
CA ASN A 36 29.83 -29.45 6.00
C ASN A 36 29.85 -29.25 7.52
N ILE A 37 29.49 -28.04 8.01
CA ILE A 37 29.26 -27.79 9.45
C ILE A 37 28.13 -28.68 9.98
N ASN A 38 27.10 -28.96 9.19
CA ASN A 38 26.03 -29.91 9.56
C ASN A 38 26.51 -31.37 9.53
N TYR A 39 27.48 -31.72 8.68
CA TYR A 39 27.93 -33.09 8.42
C TYR A 39 28.68 -33.72 9.60
N GLN A 40 29.52 -32.96 10.31
CA GLN A 40 30.28 -33.47 11.47
C GLN A 40 29.46 -33.55 12.76
N THR A 41 28.39 -32.77 12.88
CA THR A 41 27.59 -32.71 14.11
C THR A 41 26.71 -33.93 14.33
N ILE A 42 26.11 -34.53 13.30
CA ILE A 42 25.14 -35.61 13.52
C ILE A 42 25.82 -36.91 13.98
N ASP A 43 27.03 -37.20 13.47
CA ASP A 43 27.80 -38.40 13.80
C ASP A 43 28.30 -38.39 15.27
N ALA A 44 28.60 -37.21 15.81
CA ALA A 44 29.01 -37.03 17.21
C ALA A 44 27.86 -37.16 18.24
N LEU A 45 26.61 -37.32 17.79
CA LEU A 45 25.39 -37.22 18.62
C LEU A 45 24.63 -38.53 18.80
N GLY A 46 25.03 -39.61 18.13
CA GLY A 46 24.29 -40.88 18.09
C GLY A 46 24.22 -41.71 19.37
N ASN A 47 24.96 -41.36 20.44
CA ASN A 47 25.06 -42.19 21.64
C ASN A 47 24.52 -41.49 22.90
N GLY A 48 23.20 -41.44 23.04
CA GLY A 48 22.51 -41.12 24.31
C GLY A 48 21.46 -40.01 24.23
N ALA A 49 20.63 -39.88 25.28
CA ALA A 49 19.57 -38.86 25.39
C ALA A 49 20.09 -37.40 25.33
N ALA A 50 21.37 -37.17 25.60
CA ALA A 50 22.01 -35.86 25.37
C ALA A 50 22.16 -35.52 23.86
N GLY A 51 22.08 -36.51 22.99
CA GLY A 51 22.13 -36.38 21.53
C GLY A 51 20.86 -35.78 20.93
N SER A 52 19.67 -36.12 21.46
CA SER A 52 18.39 -35.63 20.91
C SER A 52 18.25 -34.12 21.02
N TYR A 53 18.57 -33.54 22.18
CA TYR A 53 18.54 -32.08 22.38
C TYR A 53 19.50 -31.33 21.44
N ARG A 54 20.67 -31.91 21.17
CA ARG A 54 21.66 -31.30 20.26
C ARG A 54 21.26 -31.41 18.79
N ILE A 55 20.63 -32.52 18.39
CA ILE A 55 20.07 -32.69 17.04
C ILE A 55 18.92 -31.70 16.83
N ALA A 56 18.00 -31.58 17.78
CA ALA A 56 16.92 -30.60 17.73
C ALA A 56 17.46 -29.16 17.64
N GLY A 57 18.49 -28.82 18.43
CA GLY A 57 19.14 -27.51 18.34
C GLY A 57 19.79 -27.23 16.98
N THR A 58 20.47 -28.23 16.40
CA THR A 58 21.10 -28.12 15.07
C THR A 58 20.05 -27.95 13.98
N LEU A 59 19.00 -28.77 13.99
CA LEU A 59 17.89 -28.67 13.04
C LEU A 59 17.14 -27.34 13.17
N ASN A 60 16.97 -26.82 14.39
CA ASN A 60 16.34 -25.52 14.62
C ASN A 60 17.18 -24.36 14.06
N SER A 61 18.50 -24.38 14.27
CA SER A 61 19.42 -23.39 13.73
C SER A 61 19.49 -23.44 12.20
N SER A 62 19.55 -24.65 11.63
CA SER A 62 19.54 -24.86 10.17
C SER A 62 18.22 -24.37 9.55
N ALA A 63 17.09 -24.71 10.16
CA ALA A 63 15.77 -24.27 9.71
C ALA A 63 15.61 -22.75 9.80
N SER A 64 16.08 -22.12 10.88
CA SER A 64 16.02 -20.65 11.03
C SER A 64 16.89 -19.95 9.98
N THR A 65 18.04 -20.51 9.62
CA THR A 65 18.89 -19.95 8.57
C THR A 65 18.28 -20.12 7.18
N PHE A 66 17.73 -21.30 6.88
CA PHE A 66 16.92 -21.53 5.67
C PHE A 66 15.76 -20.54 5.59
N LEU A 67 14.98 -20.36 6.66
CA LEU A 67 13.85 -19.42 6.67
C LEU A 67 14.28 -18.01 6.33
N ARG A 68 15.41 -17.54 6.86
CA ARG A 68 15.93 -16.20 6.53
C ARG A 68 16.28 -16.09 5.04
N SER A 69 17.00 -17.07 4.49
CA SER A 69 17.40 -17.08 3.06
C SER A 69 16.17 -17.15 2.15
N SER A 70 15.29 -18.12 2.40
CA SER A 70 14.07 -18.37 1.64
C SER A 70 13.11 -17.17 1.68
N LEU A 71 12.96 -16.52 2.83
CA LEU A 71 12.12 -15.33 2.97
C LEU A 71 12.68 -14.13 2.19
N PHE A 72 14.00 -13.94 2.18
CA PHE A 72 14.66 -12.90 1.38
C PHE A 72 14.48 -13.14 -0.12
N SER A 73 14.71 -14.38 -0.57
CA SER A 73 14.49 -14.78 -1.97
C SER A 73 13.03 -14.67 -2.38
N ALA A 74 12.09 -15.04 -1.50
CA ALA A 74 10.66 -14.91 -1.73
C ALA A 74 10.26 -13.45 -1.92
N LEU A 75 10.75 -12.54 -1.08
CA LEU A 75 10.48 -11.11 -1.25
C LEU A 75 11.03 -10.57 -2.57
N GLY A 76 12.21 -11.03 -3.00
CA GLY A 76 12.79 -10.70 -4.30
C GLY A 76 11.97 -11.21 -5.49
N ALA A 77 11.58 -12.49 -5.45
CA ALA A 77 10.75 -13.13 -6.47
C ALA A 77 9.38 -12.45 -6.58
N LEU A 78 8.76 -12.15 -5.44
CA LEU A 78 7.50 -11.41 -5.34
C LEU A 78 7.59 -10.03 -6.01
N SER A 79 8.66 -9.28 -5.71
CA SER A 79 8.88 -7.95 -6.30
C SER A 79 9.08 -8.03 -7.81
N SER A 80 9.82 -9.04 -8.28
CA SER A 80 10.00 -9.28 -9.72
C SER A 80 8.68 -9.65 -10.40
N TYR A 81 7.87 -10.46 -9.75
CA TYR A 81 6.55 -10.87 -10.25
C TYR A 81 5.63 -9.65 -10.44
N GLU A 82 5.55 -8.77 -9.44
CA GLU A 82 4.74 -7.55 -9.54
C GLU A 82 5.24 -6.61 -10.64
N SER A 83 6.56 -6.48 -10.82
CA SER A 83 7.14 -5.58 -11.84
C SER A 83 6.82 -5.94 -13.29
N THR A 84 6.38 -7.17 -13.55
CA THR A 84 6.18 -7.70 -14.91
C THR A 84 4.71 -7.91 -15.29
N ARG A 85 3.76 -7.70 -14.38
CA ARG A 85 2.33 -7.93 -14.63
C ARG A 85 1.54 -6.66 -14.88
N ASN A 86 0.46 -6.81 -15.65
CA ASN A 86 -0.39 -5.69 -16.12
C ASN A 86 -1.82 -5.68 -15.54
N ALA A 87 -2.23 -6.62 -14.66
CA ALA A 87 -3.67 -6.70 -14.29
C ALA A 87 -4.07 -7.41 -12.98
N ILE A 88 -3.24 -8.26 -12.37
CA ILE A 88 -3.63 -9.03 -11.16
C ILE A 88 -2.62 -8.76 -10.06
N TYR A 89 -2.96 -7.82 -9.18
CA TYR A 89 -2.21 -7.47 -7.99
C TYR A 89 -2.30 -8.56 -6.93
N ILE A 90 -1.21 -8.76 -6.17
CA ILE A 90 -1.22 -9.72 -5.07
C ILE A 90 -2.12 -9.21 -3.95
N ASN A 91 -3.21 -9.94 -3.73
CA ASN A 91 -4.19 -9.59 -2.70
C ASN A 91 -3.89 -10.21 -1.33
N ASN A 92 -2.98 -11.19 -1.25
CA ASN A 92 -2.57 -11.82 -0.02
C ASN A 92 -1.05 -12.09 -0.03
N THR A 93 -0.27 -11.11 0.43
CA THR A 93 1.19 -11.19 0.41
C THR A 93 1.74 -12.29 1.32
N ALA A 94 1.14 -12.52 2.49
CA ALA A 94 1.57 -13.60 3.39
C ALA A 94 1.39 -14.98 2.72
N TYR A 95 0.27 -15.19 2.04
CA TYR A 95 0.04 -16.41 1.26
C TYR A 95 1.01 -16.53 0.08
N ALA A 96 1.23 -15.45 -0.67
CA ALA A 96 2.16 -15.46 -1.80
C ALA A 96 3.59 -15.79 -1.36
N LEU A 97 4.08 -15.15 -0.29
CA LEU A 97 5.39 -15.43 0.30
C LEU A 97 5.46 -16.85 0.86
N GLY A 98 4.43 -17.29 1.59
CA GLY A 98 4.36 -18.66 2.10
C GLY A 98 4.37 -19.71 0.99
N SER A 99 3.65 -19.46 -0.11
CA SER A 99 3.63 -20.32 -1.29
C SER A 99 5.00 -20.35 -1.96
N LEU A 100 5.62 -19.20 -2.22
CA LEU A 100 7.00 -19.10 -2.74
C LEU A 100 7.98 -19.90 -1.90
N MET A 101 7.98 -19.68 -0.58
CA MET A 101 8.85 -20.40 0.34
C MET A 101 8.54 -21.90 0.37
N THR A 102 7.29 -22.32 0.17
CA THR A 102 6.91 -23.74 0.22
C THR A 102 7.32 -24.48 -1.05
N ASN A 103 6.95 -23.94 -2.21
CA ASN A 103 7.01 -24.64 -3.50
C ASN A 103 7.52 -23.78 -4.67
N GLY A 104 7.91 -22.53 -4.43
CA GLY A 104 8.39 -21.62 -5.46
C GLY A 104 7.29 -21.12 -6.40
N LEU A 105 6.02 -21.19 -6.00
CA LEU A 105 4.89 -20.75 -6.83
C LEU A 105 4.23 -19.49 -6.27
N ILE A 106 3.80 -18.59 -7.17
CA ILE A 106 2.87 -17.48 -6.87
C ILE A 106 1.61 -17.67 -7.72
N TYR A 107 0.48 -17.99 -7.08
CA TYR A 107 -0.80 -18.23 -7.77
C TYR A 107 -0.67 -19.16 -8.99
N GLY A 108 0.11 -20.25 -8.85
CA GLY A 108 0.36 -21.23 -9.92
C GLY A 108 1.42 -20.83 -10.94
N THR A 109 1.98 -19.62 -10.87
CA THR A 109 3.14 -19.21 -11.68
C THR A 109 4.42 -19.70 -11.01
N ASN A 110 5.32 -20.31 -11.78
CA ASN A 110 6.55 -20.89 -11.26
C ASN A 110 7.69 -19.85 -11.20
N GLU A 111 8.08 -19.48 -9.99
CA GLU A 111 9.14 -18.53 -9.69
C GLU A 111 10.35 -19.20 -9.01
N ILE A 112 10.49 -20.53 -9.12
CA ILE A 112 11.53 -21.29 -8.42
C ILE A 112 12.95 -20.84 -8.82
N THR A 113 13.12 -20.38 -10.06
CA THR A 113 14.40 -19.84 -10.55
C THR A 113 14.76 -18.55 -9.83
N LEU A 114 13.78 -17.67 -9.59
CA LEU A 114 13.98 -16.43 -8.84
C LEU A 114 14.19 -16.69 -7.35
N MET A 115 13.60 -17.78 -6.83
CA MET A 115 13.86 -18.27 -5.49
C MET A 115 15.28 -18.83 -5.31
N GLY A 116 16.04 -19.07 -6.39
CA GLY A 116 17.33 -19.77 -6.33
C GLY A 116 17.23 -21.22 -5.82
N GLY A 117 16.04 -21.82 -5.89
CA GLY A 117 15.77 -23.15 -5.32
C GLY A 117 15.58 -23.19 -3.79
N GLU A 118 15.53 -22.05 -3.11
CA GLU A 118 15.35 -21.93 -1.65
C GLU A 118 13.90 -22.21 -1.19
N THR A 119 13.41 -23.42 -1.47
CA THR A 119 12.06 -23.85 -1.08
C THR A 119 12.10 -24.86 0.07
N LEU A 120 11.02 -24.92 0.83
CA LEU A 120 10.87 -25.82 1.96
C LEU A 120 10.93 -27.29 1.50
N GLY A 121 10.38 -27.59 0.32
CA GLY A 121 10.51 -28.91 -0.31
C GLY A 121 11.98 -29.29 -0.54
N ASN A 122 12.79 -28.38 -1.08
CA ASN A 122 14.22 -28.64 -1.31
C ASN A 122 15.00 -28.74 0.00
N TYR A 123 14.71 -27.87 0.98
CA TYR A 123 15.33 -27.92 2.30
C TYR A 123 15.05 -29.24 3.02
N THR A 124 13.78 -29.65 3.11
CA THR A 124 13.36 -30.89 3.77
C THR A 124 13.98 -32.12 3.10
N ASN A 125 14.01 -32.16 1.76
CA ASN A 125 14.69 -33.22 1.02
C ASN A 125 16.19 -33.26 1.34
N SER A 126 16.86 -32.11 1.37
CA SER A 126 18.30 -32.02 1.66
C SER A 126 18.64 -32.58 3.05
N ILE A 127 17.91 -32.18 4.10
CA ILE A 127 18.16 -32.67 5.46
C ILE A 127 17.84 -34.15 5.63
N VAL A 128 16.81 -34.67 4.95
CA VAL A 128 16.49 -36.11 4.95
C VAL A 128 17.59 -36.92 4.27
N GLN A 129 18.11 -36.46 3.12
CA GLN A 129 19.22 -37.15 2.45
C GLN A 129 20.52 -37.10 3.26
N GLN A 130 20.78 -35.98 3.95
CA GLN A 130 21.93 -35.85 4.86
C GLN A 130 21.84 -36.85 6.02
N ALA A 131 20.69 -36.93 6.69
CA ALA A 131 20.46 -37.90 7.76
C ALA A 131 20.65 -39.34 7.26
N LYS A 132 20.13 -39.65 6.06
CA LYS A 132 20.28 -40.95 5.42
C LYS A 132 21.73 -41.30 5.11
N ALA A 133 22.52 -40.34 4.63
CA ALA A 133 23.94 -40.53 4.35
C ALA A 133 24.76 -40.86 5.62
N GLN A 134 24.24 -40.49 6.79
CA GLN A 134 24.81 -40.78 8.10
C GLN A 134 24.19 -42.02 8.79
N GLY A 135 23.37 -42.79 8.09
CA GLY A 135 22.77 -44.01 8.61
C GLY A 135 21.51 -43.81 9.47
N TYR A 136 20.91 -42.62 9.45
CA TYR A 136 19.67 -42.32 10.15
C TYR A 136 18.48 -42.25 9.20
N THR A 137 17.28 -42.60 9.68
CA THR A 137 16.03 -42.32 8.96
C THR A 137 15.32 -41.14 9.61
N LEU A 138 15.35 -39.98 8.96
CA LEU A 138 14.64 -38.77 9.40
C LEU A 138 13.28 -38.69 8.69
N THR A 139 12.21 -38.59 9.48
CA THR A 139 10.85 -38.34 9.01
C THR A 139 10.37 -37.00 9.57
N LEU A 140 9.82 -36.15 8.71
CA LEU A 140 9.25 -34.87 9.08
C LEU A 140 7.73 -34.92 8.90
N SER A 141 6.96 -34.57 9.93
CA SER A 141 5.50 -34.58 9.88
C SER A 141 4.90 -33.31 10.51
N ASN A 142 3.64 -33.03 10.21
CA ASN A 142 2.89 -31.88 10.75
C ASN A 142 3.59 -30.53 10.52
N SER A 143 4.14 -30.33 9.34
CA SER A 143 4.84 -29.10 8.98
C SER A 143 3.86 -27.94 8.79
N SER A 144 4.13 -26.79 9.41
CA SER A 144 3.40 -25.55 9.25
C SER A 144 4.39 -24.40 9.05
N LEU A 145 4.20 -23.62 7.99
CA LEU A 145 4.95 -22.41 7.70
C LEU A 145 4.01 -21.21 7.80
N GLN A 146 4.41 -20.19 8.55
CA GLN A 146 3.68 -18.93 8.65
C GLN A 146 4.64 -17.78 8.37
N VAL A 147 4.18 -16.80 7.61
CA VAL A 147 4.91 -15.57 7.30
C VAL A 147 4.09 -14.41 7.83
N TYR A 148 4.72 -13.56 8.65
CA TYR A 148 4.05 -12.49 9.38
C TYR A 148 5.01 -11.34 9.64
N GLN A 149 4.48 -10.17 10.00
CA GLN A 149 5.27 -8.95 10.19
C GLN A 149 5.04 -8.44 11.61
N THR A 150 6.07 -8.44 12.44
CA THR A 150 5.95 -8.02 13.85
C THR A 150 6.05 -6.51 14.05
N GLY A 151 6.44 -5.77 13.01
CA GLY A 151 6.61 -4.32 13.05
C GLY A 151 6.89 -3.74 11.66
N PRO A 152 6.96 -2.42 11.51
CA PRO A 152 7.05 -1.76 10.20
C PRO A 152 8.34 -2.07 9.42
N SER A 153 9.39 -2.55 10.11
CA SER A 153 10.74 -2.67 9.54
C SER A 153 11.24 -4.09 9.29
N SER A 154 10.46 -5.11 9.65
CA SER A 154 10.91 -6.50 9.55
C SER A 154 9.80 -7.46 9.20
N LEU A 155 10.09 -8.36 8.28
CA LEU A 155 9.26 -9.49 7.91
C LEU A 155 9.82 -10.76 8.56
N ASN A 156 8.95 -11.59 9.11
CA ASN A 156 9.34 -12.81 9.80
C ASN A 156 8.64 -14.04 9.22
N ALA A 157 9.25 -15.20 9.43
CA ALA A 157 8.66 -16.49 9.17
C ALA A 157 8.91 -17.41 10.35
N THR A 158 7.91 -18.24 10.67
CA THR A 158 8.00 -19.34 11.64
C THR A 158 7.70 -20.65 10.95
N TYR A 159 8.50 -21.67 11.27
CA TYR A 159 8.33 -23.02 10.79
C TYR A 159 8.26 -23.98 11.97
N TYR A 160 7.15 -24.70 12.04
CA TYR A 160 6.91 -25.75 13.01
C TYR A 160 6.85 -27.09 12.29
N VAL A 161 7.60 -28.08 12.75
CA VAL A 161 7.55 -29.45 12.21
C VAL A 161 7.94 -30.45 13.28
N PHE A 162 7.37 -31.64 13.23
CA PHE A 162 7.76 -32.75 14.10
C PHE A 162 8.80 -33.61 13.39
N ALA A 163 10.00 -33.71 13.97
CA ALA A 163 11.09 -34.52 13.42
C ALA A 163 11.22 -35.82 14.20
N ALA A 164 11.07 -36.95 13.52
CA ALA A 164 11.32 -38.28 14.06
C ALA A 164 12.59 -38.86 13.42
N LEU A 165 13.61 -39.11 14.24
CA LEU A 165 14.88 -39.70 13.85
C LEU A 165 14.96 -41.14 14.34
N ASN A 166 15.01 -42.09 13.41
CA ASN A 166 15.19 -43.50 13.71
C ASN A 166 16.63 -43.93 13.43
N SER A 167 17.23 -44.60 14.42
CA SER A 167 18.59 -45.15 14.37
C SER A 167 18.58 -46.60 14.86
N SER A 168 19.71 -47.30 14.75
CA SER A 168 19.89 -48.61 15.39
C SER A 168 19.80 -48.55 16.92
N ALA A 169 20.01 -47.38 17.54
CA ALA A 169 19.95 -47.18 18.99
C ALA A 169 18.54 -46.83 19.51
N GLY A 170 17.58 -46.56 18.63
CA GLY A 170 16.22 -46.19 19.00
C GLY A 170 15.59 -45.12 18.11
N SER A 171 14.34 -44.78 18.43
CA SER A 171 13.55 -43.72 17.80
C SER A 171 13.48 -42.52 18.73
N PHE A 172 13.82 -41.33 18.22
CA PHE A 172 13.74 -40.07 18.93
C PHE A 172 12.83 -39.14 18.15
N SER A 173 11.99 -38.38 18.85
CA SER A 173 11.13 -37.42 18.20
C SER A 173 11.07 -36.11 18.96
N GLU A 174 11.27 -35.01 18.25
CA GLU A 174 11.38 -33.68 18.82
C GLU A 174 10.68 -32.66 17.91
N PRO A 175 9.99 -31.67 18.49
CA PRO A 175 9.45 -30.56 17.73
C PRO A 175 10.56 -29.59 17.32
N ILE A 176 10.56 -29.18 16.06
CA ILE A 176 11.37 -28.07 15.56
C ILE A 176 10.46 -26.85 15.50
N ALA A 177 10.87 -25.79 16.19
CA ALA A 177 10.20 -24.49 16.21
C ALA A 177 11.20 -23.41 15.80
N ALA A 178 11.33 -23.21 14.50
CA ALA A 178 12.27 -22.26 13.91
C ALA A 178 11.59 -20.93 13.62
N SER A 179 12.35 -19.85 13.79
CA SER A 179 11.88 -18.50 13.47
C SER A 179 13.02 -17.66 12.90
N ALA A 180 12.70 -16.85 11.91
CA ALA A 180 13.67 -15.94 11.32
C ALA A 180 13.01 -14.66 10.84
N GLY A 181 13.75 -13.57 10.87
CA GLY A 181 13.33 -12.28 10.34
C GLY A 181 14.36 -11.69 9.37
N ILE A 182 13.87 -10.91 8.41
CA ILE A 182 14.64 -10.06 7.51
C ILE A 182 14.24 -8.60 7.70
N SER A 183 15.19 -7.68 7.48
CA SER A 183 14.86 -6.25 7.42
C SER A 183 14.25 -5.92 6.07
N LEU A 184 13.25 -5.04 6.09
CA LEU A 184 12.66 -4.46 4.88
C LEU A 184 13.47 -3.25 4.38
N ASN A 185 14.54 -2.84 5.08
CA ASN A 185 15.33 -1.70 4.65
C ASN A 185 16.06 -2.01 3.35
N GLY A 186 15.89 -1.17 2.34
CA GLY A 186 16.46 -1.34 1.02
C GLY A 186 15.75 -2.38 0.14
N SER A 187 14.71 -3.07 0.63
CA SER A 187 13.87 -3.90 -0.24
C SER A 187 13.03 -3.01 -1.16
N MET A 188 12.52 -3.60 -2.25
CA MET A 188 11.60 -2.88 -3.14
C MET A 188 10.30 -2.56 -2.38
N ASP A 189 9.75 -1.39 -2.65
CA ASP A 189 8.37 -1.09 -2.31
C ASP A 189 7.45 -1.75 -3.33
N LEU A 190 6.63 -2.72 -2.92
CA LEU A 190 5.71 -3.39 -3.84
C LEU A 190 4.71 -2.40 -4.45
N TYR A 191 4.25 -1.39 -3.71
CA TYR A 191 3.32 -0.40 -4.25
C TYR A 191 3.96 0.45 -5.35
N SER A 192 5.20 0.91 -5.13
CA SER A 192 5.96 1.57 -6.20
C SER A 192 6.15 0.62 -7.39
N VAL A 193 6.49 -0.65 -7.15
CA VAL A 193 6.65 -1.64 -8.22
C VAL A 193 5.35 -1.84 -9.02
N GLU A 194 4.19 -1.90 -8.37
CA GLU A 194 2.87 -1.94 -9.01
C GLU A 194 2.65 -0.73 -9.93
N ASN A 195 3.10 0.45 -9.50
CA ASN A 195 3.05 1.69 -10.28
C ASN A 195 4.24 1.88 -11.24
N ARG A 196 5.04 0.83 -11.48
CA ARG A 196 6.26 0.85 -12.32
C ARG A 196 7.36 1.79 -11.84
N ASP A 197 7.33 2.16 -10.58
CA ASP A 197 8.36 2.89 -9.87
C ASP A 197 9.31 1.93 -9.14
N ASN A 198 10.62 2.18 -9.25
CA ASN A 198 11.66 1.35 -8.64
C ASN A 198 12.11 1.83 -7.25
N ASN A 199 11.18 2.38 -6.47
CA ASN A 199 11.53 2.89 -5.16
C ASN A 199 11.89 1.74 -4.21
N ARG A 200 12.94 2.01 -3.42
CA ARG A 200 13.36 1.13 -2.33
C ARG A 200 12.93 1.74 -1.03
N ILE A 201 12.51 0.89 -0.13
CA ILE A 201 12.15 1.24 1.23
C ILE A 201 13.39 1.76 1.91
N ARG A 202 13.28 2.96 2.48
CA ARG A 202 14.31 3.53 3.33
C ARG A 202 13.67 3.79 4.68
N PHE A 203 14.04 2.98 5.65
CA PHE A 203 13.85 3.42 7.03
C PHE A 203 14.89 4.50 7.28
N SER A 204 14.47 5.68 7.72
CA SER A 204 15.41 6.67 8.23
C SER A 204 16.16 6.02 9.39
N GLY A 205 17.44 5.72 9.21
CA GLY A 205 18.29 5.01 10.18
C GLY A 205 18.65 5.84 11.42
N GLY A 206 17.67 6.56 11.96
CA GLY A 206 17.84 7.70 12.84
C GLY A 206 17.16 8.91 12.19
N TYR A 207 16.06 9.33 12.81
CA TYR A 207 15.30 10.58 12.64
C TYR A 207 15.47 11.39 11.33
N PRO A 208 14.34 11.73 10.70
CA PRO A 208 13.92 13.13 10.80
C PRO A 208 12.54 13.19 11.46
N SER A 209 12.52 13.70 12.68
CA SER A 209 11.29 14.16 13.31
C SER A 209 10.91 15.50 12.65
N ALA A 210 9.61 15.69 12.41
CA ALA A 210 9.05 16.71 11.52
C ALA A 210 9.71 18.12 11.58
N VAL A 211 9.77 18.81 10.43
CA VAL A 211 10.07 20.25 10.38
C VAL A 211 8.75 21.03 10.48
N LEU A 212 8.57 21.80 11.56
CA LEU A 212 7.50 22.78 11.66
C LEU A 212 7.93 24.04 10.88
N VAL A 213 7.30 24.34 9.74
CA VAL A 213 7.59 25.55 8.95
C VAL A 213 6.49 26.58 9.18
N GLY A 214 6.83 27.73 9.77
CA GLY A 214 5.95 28.90 9.95
C GLY A 214 6.76 30.20 9.97
N ASN A 215 6.22 31.29 9.40
CA ASN A 215 6.96 32.48 8.99
C ASN A 215 7.00 33.67 9.99
N THR A 216 7.06 33.48 11.32
CA THR A 216 7.21 34.62 12.27
C THR A 216 7.92 34.27 13.59
N TYR A 217 8.81 35.15 14.05
CA TYR A 217 9.70 35.00 15.23
C TYR A 217 9.05 35.38 16.58
N ALA A 218 9.51 34.78 17.69
CA ALA A 218 9.13 35.13 19.08
C ALA A 218 10.27 35.83 19.85
N ILE A 219 9.92 36.68 20.82
CA ILE A 219 10.85 37.43 21.70
C ILE A 219 10.75 36.88 23.12
N ALA A 220 11.89 36.69 23.79
CA ALA A 220 11.96 36.22 25.18
C ALA A 220 11.29 37.21 26.17
N GLY A 221 10.54 36.68 27.15
CA GLY A 221 10.01 37.46 28.29
C GLY A 221 8.52 37.85 28.26
N SER A 222 7.70 37.27 27.37
CA SER A 222 6.26 37.56 27.32
C SER A 222 5.44 36.71 28.31
N THR A 223 4.64 37.31 29.18
CA THR A 223 3.82 36.65 30.21
C THR A 223 2.40 36.28 29.75
N GLY A 224 2.16 36.17 28.45
CA GLY A 224 0.87 35.77 27.87
C GLY A 224 0.74 34.25 27.68
N PRO A 225 -0.49 33.70 27.59
CA PRO A 225 -0.77 32.25 27.66
C PRO A 225 -0.28 31.39 26.48
N PHE A 226 0.45 31.94 25.51
CA PHE A 226 0.95 31.19 24.35
C PHE A 226 2.35 31.67 23.96
N GLN A 227 3.38 30.92 24.38
CA GLN A 227 4.76 31.06 23.91
C GLN A 227 5.04 29.92 22.93
N PHE A 228 5.13 30.20 21.63
CA PHE A 228 5.55 29.20 20.64
C PHE A 228 7.06 29.30 20.40
N VAL A 229 7.75 28.17 20.45
CA VAL A 229 9.10 28.01 19.88
C VAL A 229 8.93 27.35 18.52
N TYR A 230 9.65 27.85 17.53
CA TYR A 230 9.70 27.30 16.18
C TYR A 230 11.09 26.74 15.93
N GLY A 231 11.17 25.51 15.44
CA GLY A 231 12.42 24.81 15.20
C GLY A 231 12.17 23.35 14.80
N PRO A 232 13.13 22.70 14.12
CA PRO A 232 13.09 21.26 13.86
C PRO A 232 12.79 20.47 15.14
N ILE A 233 11.78 19.63 15.09
CA ILE A 233 11.36 18.82 16.23
C ILE A 233 12.26 17.58 16.28
N VAL A 234 12.71 17.21 17.48
CA VAL A 234 13.41 15.96 17.77
C VAL A 234 12.49 15.16 18.68
N TYR A 235 11.89 14.09 18.16
CA TYR A 235 11.05 13.21 18.96
C TYR A 235 11.90 12.17 19.68
N VAL A 236 11.65 11.97 20.97
CA VAL A 236 12.31 10.94 21.77
C VAL A 236 11.24 10.08 22.42
N ASN A 237 11.27 8.78 22.13
CA ASN A 237 10.22 7.84 22.54
C ASN A 237 10.38 7.32 24.00
N SER A 238 11.46 7.67 24.71
CA SER A 238 11.77 7.06 26.01
C SER A 238 12.57 7.93 27.01
N PHE A 239 11.92 8.18 28.16
CA PHE A 239 12.38 8.49 29.54
C PHE A 239 13.06 9.83 29.90
N GLY A 240 12.78 10.28 31.14
CA GLY A 240 12.99 11.61 31.72
C GLY A 240 14.42 12.09 31.99
N SER A 241 15.35 11.85 31.06
CA SER A 241 16.67 12.51 31.06
C SER A 241 17.19 12.79 29.65
N CYS A 242 18.03 13.81 29.51
CA CYS A 242 18.63 14.26 28.24
C CYS A 242 19.55 13.24 27.56
N ALA A 243 20.05 12.23 28.28
CA ALA A 243 21.10 11.32 27.80
C ALA A 243 20.74 10.49 26.55
N ALA A 244 19.44 10.40 26.20
CA ALA A 244 18.98 9.70 25.00
C ALA A 244 19.09 10.55 23.72
N VAL A 245 19.41 11.84 23.83
CA VAL A 245 19.54 12.77 22.71
C VAL A 245 21.02 12.84 22.28
N PRO A 246 21.34 12.62 20.99
CA PRO A 246 22.69 12.88 20.50
C PRO A 246 23.05 14.37 20.67
N SER A 247 24.24 14.66 21.22
CA SER A 247 24.68 16.02 21.57
C SER A 247 24.61 17.05 20.44
N GLN A 248 24.68 16.61 19.18
CA GLN A 248 24.51 17.48 18.01
C GLN A 248 23.11 18.11 17.88
N TYR A 249 22.11 17.55 18.56
CA TYR A 249 20.73 18.05 18.58
C TYR A 249 20.37 18.78 19.89
N GLU A 250 21.23 18.73 20.90
CA GLU A 250 21.07 19.38 22.21
C GLU A 250 21.38 20.88 22.15
N ASN A 251 20.64 21.63 21.32
CA ASN A 251 20.82 23.07 21.19
C ASN A 251 19.52 23.80 20.86
N ALA A 252 19.55 25.14 21.02
CA ALA A 252 18.36 25.98 21.00
C ALA A 252 17.64 26.02 19.64
N ASN A 253 18.25 25.47 18.59
CA ASN A 253 17.64 25.39 17.27
C ASN A 253 16.62 24.25 17.16
N PHE A 254 16.59 23.31 18.10
CA PHE A 254 15.69 22.16 18.06
C PHE A 254 14.61 22.25 19.15
N ILE A 255 13.48 21.60 18.91
CA ILE A 255 12.38 21.44 19.87
C ILE A 255 12.30 19.97 20.28
N LEU A 256 12.32 19.67 21.56
CA LEU A 256 12.18 18.31 22.05
C LEU A 256 10.69 17.91 22.10
N ALA A 257 10.31 16.81 21.46
CA ALA A 257 8.98 16.21 21.56
C ALA A 257 9.06 14.88 22.29
N THR A 258 8.22 14.68 23.32
CA THR A 258 8.30 13.53 24.22
C THR A 258 6.92 13.16 24.77
N PRO A 259 6.61 11.88 25.03
CA PRO A 259 5.38 11.49 25.74
C PRO A 259 5.45 11.71 27.25
N THR A 260 6.66 11.77 27.82
CA THR A 260 6.88 11.83 29.26
C THR A 260 7.54 13.14 29.67
N ASP A 261 7.29 13.59 30.90
CA ASP A 261 7.99 14.71 31.50
C ASP A 261 9.52 14.53 31.44
N VAL A 262 10.23 15.61 31.12
CA VAL A 262 11.70 15.71 31.11
C VAL A 262 12.05 16.78 32.14
N ALA A 263 12.81 16.43 33.17
CA ALA A 263 13.11 17.32 34.30
C ALA A 263 13.62 18.71 33.84
N ALA A 264 13.21 19.76 34.58
CA ALA A 264 13.42 21.17 34.22
C ALA A 264 14.89 21.48 33.84
N GLY A 265 15.09 21.96 32.60
CA GLY A 265 16.40 22.30 32.03
C GLY A 265 16.66 21.86 30.58
N SER A 266 15.66 21.27 29.92
CA SER A 266 15.48 21.10 28.45
C SER A 266 16.71 20.83 27.58
N CYS A 267 17.75 20.15 28.05
CA CYS A 267 18.87 19.60 27.26
C CYS A 267 19.47 20.55 26.20
N GLY A 268 19.49 21.86 26.47
CA GLY A 268 19.89 22.87 25.48
C GLY A 268 18.87 23.17 24.37
N PHE A 269 17.77 22.44 24.24
CA PHE A 269 16.67 22.69 23.28
C PHE A 269 15.99 24.03 23.48
N GLY A 270 15.47 24.60 22.39
CA GLY A 270 14.77 25.88 22.38
C GLY A 270 13.35 25.79 22.93
N GLY A 271 12.75 24.59 22.97
CA GLY A 271 11.40 24.37 23.49
C GLY A 271 11.08 22.88 23.70
N VAL A 272 9.96 22.59 24.38
CA VAL A 272 9.54 21.22 24.72
C VAL A 272 8.06 20.99 24.36
N ILE A 273 7.71 19.82 23.81
CA ILE A 273 6.33 19.37 23.61
C ILE A 273 6.18 18.05 24.37
N THR A 274 5.26 18.00 25.35
CA THR A 274 5.07 16.83 26.23
C THR A 274 3.60 16.45 26.39
N TYR A 275 3.30 15.16 26.63
CA TYR A 275 1.95 14.72 27.00
C TYR A 275 1.67 14.82 28.51
N THR A 276 2.72 14.73 29.33
CA THR A 276 2.61 14.85 30.80
C THR A 276 3.16 16.19 31.26
N PRO A 277 2.36 17.03 31.94
CA PRO A 277 2.85 18.27 32.52
C PRO A 277 3.93 17.97 33.56
N SER A 278 5.00 18.77 33.56
CA SER A 278 6.02 18.65 34.58
C SER A 278 5.53 19.09 35.96
N SER A 279 6.03 18.43 37.00
CA SER A 279 5.91 18.91 38.38
C SER A 279 6.78 20.15 38.67
N THR A 280 7.74 20.45 37.78
CA THR A 280 8.65 21.60 37.85
C THR A 280 8.50 22.50 36.62
N ALA A 281 8.45 23.81 36.76
CA ALA A 281 8.31 24.71 35.61
C ALA A 281 9.50 24.58 34.63
N TYR A 282 9.23 24.44 33.34
CA TYR A 282 10.28 24.42 32.31
C TYR A 282 10.93 25.80 32.17
N THR A 283 12.24 25.83 31.96
CA THR A 283 13.03 27.06 31.70
C THR A 283 12.96 27.52 30.24
N VAL A 284 12.34 26.74 29.37
CA VAL A 284 12.09 27.05 27.96
C VAL A 284 10.60 26.97 27.68
N PRO A 285 10.11 27.61 26.60
CA PRO A 285 8.71 27.50 26.24
C PRO A 285 8.33 26.04 26.01
N TYR A 286 7.17 25.65 26.52
CA TYR A 286 6.70 24.28 26.46
C TYR A 286 5.22 24.19 26.12
N LEU A 287 4.86 23.09 25.49
CA LEU A 287 3.49 22.75 25.12
C LEU A 287 3.13 21.40 25.75
N VAL A 288 2.09 21.40 26.59
CA VAL A 288 1.48 20.14 27.06
C VAL A 288 0.29 19.84 26.15
N TYR A 289 0.34 18.75 25.39
CA TYR A 289 -0.78 18.31 24.57
C TYR A 289 -1.54 17.21 25.28
N SER A 290 -2.88 17.33 25.32
CA SER A 290 -3.76 16.24 25.73
C SER A 290 -4.66 15.85 24.55
N SER A 291 -5.20 14.63 24.58
CA SER A 291 -6.22 14.18 23.63
C SER A 291 -7.49 15.05 23.63
N SER A 292 -7.67 15.95 24.61
CA SER A 292 -8.78 16.89 24.72
C SER A 292 -8.45 18.32 24.31
N THR A 293 -7.19 18.65 24.01
CA THR A 293 -6.81 20.00 23.56
C THR A 293 -7.15 20.22 22.08
N ASN A 294 -7.93 21.27 21.79
CA ASN A 294 -8.29 21.73 20.43
C ASN A 294 -7.10 22.35 19.66
N ILE A 295 -5.91 21.76 19.78
CA ILE A 295 -4.68 22.31 19.21
C ILE A 295 -4.71 22.37 17.68
N MET A 296 -5.50 21.48 17.06
CA MET A 296 -5.72 21.40 15.62
C MET A 296 -6.47 22.63 15.04
N ASN A 297 -7.18 23.39 15.87
CA ASN A 297 -7.92 24.60 15.43
C ASN A 297 -7.01 25.81 15.17
N TYR A 298 -5.74 25.73 15.55
CA TYR A 298 -4.78 26.83 15.46
C TYR A 298 -3.70 26.61 14.39
N LEU A 299 -3.77 25.49 13.66
CA LEU A 299 -2.92 25.20 12.50
C LEU A 299 -3.53 25.84 11.24
N TYR A 300 -2.70 26.45 10.41
CA TYR A 300 -3.14 27.12 9.17
C TYR A 300 -3.70 26.10 8.15
N ASN A 301 -4.54 26.57 7.22
CA ASN A 301 -5.25 25.76 6.22
C ASN A 301 -4.37 24.66 5.57
N GLY A 302 -4.74 23.41 5.83
CA GLY A 302 -4.17 22.18 5.29
C GLY A 302 -4.71 20.96 6.03
N THR A 303 -4.87 19.83 5.34
CA THR A 303 -5.33 18.57 5.94
C THR A 303 -4.30 18.09 6.96
N SER A 304 -4.63 18.20 8.24
CA SER A 304 -3.81 17.76 9.36
C SER A 304 -4.35 16.42 9.86
N LEU A 305 -3.57 15.34 9.74
CA LEU A 305 -3.95 14.03 10.24
C LEU A 305 -3.24 13.76 11.57
N LEU A 306 -4.01 13.48 12.63
CA LEU A 306 -3.48 12.92 13.87
C LEU A 306 -3.32 11.40 13.66
N LEU A 307 -2.08 10.92 13.47
CA LEU A 307 -1.83 9.49 13.57
C LEU A 307 -1.93 9.11 15.05
N ASN A 308 -2.97 8.36 15.41
CA ASN A 308 -3.15 7.91 16.79
C ASN A 308 -2.01 6.96 17.18
N GLY A 309 -1.17 7.42 18.11
CA GLY A 309 -0.01 6.75 18.69
C GLY A 309 0.59 7.65 19.79
N PRO A 310 1.35 7.11 20.75
CA PRO A 310 1.81 7.86 21.92
C PRO A 310 2.90 8.92 21.63
N GLY A 311 3.21 9.20 20.36
CA GLY A 311 4.24 10.16 19.98
C GLY A 311 3.81 11.03 18.80
N LEU A 312 3.98 12.34 18.95
CA LEU A 312 3.62 13.39 17.99
C LEU A 312 4.02 13.08 16.54
N ALA A 313 3.03 13.03 15.66
CA ALA A 313 3.23 13.22 14.22
C ALA A 313 2.36 14.39 13.75
N LEU A 314 2.85 15.61 13.97
CA LEU A 314 2.41 16.77 13.19
C LEU A 314 3.20 16.72 11.88
N LEU A 315 2.60 16.12 10.87
CA LEU A 315 3.23 15.99 9.56
C LEU A 315 2.48 16.82 8.53
N ASN A 316 3.20 17.71 7.86
CA ASN A 316 2.71 18.35 6.66
C ASN A 316 2.46 17.24 5.62
N LEU A 317 1.20 17.09 5.20
CA LEU A 317 0.78 16.03 4.28
C LEU A 317 1.56 16.07 2.97
N SER A 318 1.90 17.26 2.46
CA SER A 318 2.71 17.40 1.23
C SER A 318 4.16 16.93 1.41
N ALA A 319 4.75 17.14 2.59
CA ALA A 319 6.10 16.66 2.90
C ALA A 319 6.12 15.15 3.17
N VAL A 320 5.05 14.60 3.76
CA VAL A 320 4.88 13.14 3.88
C VAL A 320 4.64 12.50 2.54
N GLN A 321 3.77 13.06 1.71
CA GLN A 321 3.52 12.59 0.35
C GLN A 321 4.81 12.64 -0.48
N SER A 322 5.58 13.73 -0.38
CA SER A 322 6.88 13.83 -1.04
C SER A 322 7.91 12.84 -0.49
N ALA A 323 7.96 12.65 0.84
CA ALA A 323 8.85 11.66 1.45
C ALA A 323 8.47 10.23 1.07
N MET A 324 7.17 9.91 1.03
CA MET A 324 6.61 8.64 0.55
C MET A 324 6.92 8.42 -0.92
N HIS A 325 6.73 9.43 -1.78
CA HIS A 325 7.11 9.39 -3.19
C HIS A 325 8.62 9.15 -3.37
N ASN A 326 9.45 9.61 -2.43
CA ASN A 326 10.89 9.37 -2.39
C ASN A 326 11.29 8.07 -1.67
N GLY A 327 10.34 7.20 -1.30
CA GLY A 327 10.59 5.89 -0.69
C GLY A 327 10.91 5.89 0.81
N TYR A 328 10.60 6.98 1.54
CA TYR A 328 10.79 7.06 2.99
C TYR A 328 9.55 6.54 3.75
N TYR A 329 9.78 5.64 4.72
CA TYR A 329 8.72 5.01 5.51
C TYR A 329 8.80 5.40 6.99
N TYR A 330 7.67 5.84 7.54
CA TYR A 330 7.54 6.21 8.95
C TYR A 330 6.80 5.10 9.72
N GLY A 331 7.55 4.13 10.21
CA GLY A 331 6.96 3.01 10.93
C GLY A 331 6.34 3.43 12.28
N SER A 332 5.06 3.14 12.49
CA SER A 332 4.46 3.17 13.84
C SER A 332 4.56 1.79 14.49
N THR A 333 5.04 1.75 15.74
CA THR A 333 5.10 0.53 16.56
C THR A 333 3.74 0.09 17.11
N PHE A 334 2.68 0.90 16.91
CA PHE A 334 1.34 0.69 17.46
C PHE A 334 0.27 0.40 16.40
N THR A 335 0.64 0.41 15.12
CA THR A 335 -0.21 -0.14 14.06
C THR A 335 -0.19 -1.68 14.13
N PRO A 336 -1.35 -2.36 14.06
CA PRO A 336 -1.39 -3.82 13.98
C PRO A 336 -0.43 -4.31 12.89
N ALA A 337 0.28 -5.40 13.19
CA ALA A 337 1.06 -6.16 12.23
C ALA A 337 0.34 -6.19 10.87
N TYR A 338 0.96 -5.62 9.83
CA TYR A 338 0.36 -5.48 8.50
C TYR A 338 -0.03 -6.84 7.84
N LEU A 339 0.33 -7.97 8.48
CA LEU A 339 0.21 -9.32 7.92
C LEU A 339 -0.63 -10.35 8.71
N ASP A 340 -1.32 -10.01 9.81
CA ASP A 340 -2.04 -11.03 10.62
C ASP A 340 -3.56 -10.71 10.79
N TRP A 341 -4.51 -11.66 10.81
CA TRP A 341 -4.40 -13.12 10.78
C TRP A 341 -5.69 -13.89 10.40
N ALA A 342 -5.46 -15.15 10.04
CA ALA A 342 -6.37 -16.14 9.48
C ALA A 342 -7.33 -16.84 10.47
N GLN A 343 -7.85 -16.19 11.52
CA GLN A 343 -8.70 -16.87 12.53
C GLN A 343 -9.90 -16.07 13.08
N GLY A 344 -10.61 -15.31 12.24
CA GLY A 344 -12.04 -15.07 12.48
C GLY A 344 -12.48 -14.01 13.51
N SER A 345 -12.07 -12.75 13.29
CA SER A 345 -12.73 -11.48 13.72
C SER A 345 -12.69 -11.12 15.23
N VAL A 346 -12.68 -9.85 15.67
CA VAL A 346 -13.43 -8.67 15.18
C VAL A 346 -12.68 -7.37 15.54
N GLY A 347 -12.40 -6.49 14.57
CA GLY A 347 -11.91 -5.13 14.88
C GLY A 347 -11.01 -4.37 13.89
N LYS A 348 -11.07 -4.64 12.57
CA LYS A 348 -10.44 -3.90 11.44
C LYS A 348 -8.90 -3.99 11.27
N ARG A 349 -8.51 -4.22 9.99
CA ARG A 349 -7.16 -4.28 9.34
C ARG A 349 -6.52 -5.69 9.35
N SER A 350 -5.98 -6.24 8.24
CA SER A 350 -5.50 -5.70 6.94
C SER A 350 -6.25 -6.25 5.71
N GLN A 351 -6.40 -5.46 4.64
CA GLN A 351 -6.89 -5.91 3.30
C GLN A 351 -5.80 -5.86 2.21
N ASN A 352 -4.58 -5.52 2.58
CA ASN A 352 -3.64 -4.96 1.63
C ASN A 352 -2.19 -5.33 1.96
N GLY A 353 -1.40 -5.47 0.89
CA GLY A 353 -0.04 -5.95 0.91
C GLY A 353 0.91 -5.11 1.76
N LEU A 354 2.10 -5.67 1.92
CA LEU A 354 3.18 -5.28 2.84
C LEU A 354 3.64 -3.81 2.79
N PHE A 355 3.19 -3.00 1.82
CA PHE A 355 3.65 -1.64 1.63
C PHE A 355 2.54 -0.70 1.19
N SER A 356 2.41 0.40 1.94
CA SER A 356 1.82 1.70 1.60
C SER A 356 0.78 2.18 2.63
N PHE A 357 0.92 3.45 3.00
CA PHE A 357 -0.10 4.20 3.74
C PHE A 357 -1.34 4.52 2.88
N ASN A 358 -1.36 4.13 1.59
CA ASN A 358 -2.48 4.37 0.66
C ASN A 358 -3.58 3.31 0.70
N LEU A 359 -3.51 2.37 1.64
CA LEU A 359 -4.42 1.25 1.69
C LEU A 359 -5.69 1.62 2.47
N TYR A 360 -6.40 2.63 1.98
CA TYR A 360 -7.78 2.91 2.35
C TYR A 360 -8.64 1.75 1.82
N ASN A 361 -9.29 1.02 2.74
CA ASN A 361 -10.37 0.04 2.53
C ASN A 361 -10.67 -0.35 1.06
N ARG A 362 -10.21 -1.52 0.63
CA ARG A 362 -10.71 -2.25 -0.55
C ARG A 362 -12.16 -2.74 -0.31
N GLN A 363 -13.09 -1.81 -0.20
CA GLN A 363 -14.52 -2.09 -0.15
C GLN A 363 -15.18 -1.38 -1.32
N VAL A 364 -15.29 -2.08 -2.43
CA VAL A 364 -16.08 -1.62 -3.58
C VAL A 364 -17.57 -1.77 -3.27
N ALA A 365 -18.40 -0.85 -3.77
CA ALA A 365 -19.85 -0.98 -3.61
C ALA A 365 -20.41 -2.03 -4.58
N GLN A 366 -21.20 -2.98 -4.07
CA GLN A 366 -21.87 -4.00 -4.88
C GLN A 366 -23.33 -3.61 -5.15
N PHE A 367 -23.75 -3.76 -6.41
CA PHE A 367 -25.07 -3.42 -6.91
C PHE A 367 -25.71 -4.66 -7.55
N ASN A 368 -26.92 -5.00 -7.12
CA ASN A 368 -27.61 -6.23 -7.53
C ASN A 368 -28.39 -6.13 -8.85
N GLY A 369 -28.39 -4.98 -9.52
CA GLY A 369 -29.19 -4.76 -10.74
C GLY A 369 -30.71 -4.70 -10.54
N ILE A 370 -31.20 -4.66 -9.29
CA ILE A 370 -32.64 -4.73 -8.98
C ILE A 370 -33.09 -3.60 -8.04
N SER A 371 -32.32 -3.33 -6.98
CA SER A 371 -32.73 -2.42 -5.90
C SER A 371 -31.59 -1.75 -5.16
N SER A 372 -30.34 -2.12 -5.44
CA SER A 372 -29.16 -1.56 -4.78
C SER A 372 -28.75 -0.26 -5.45
N TYR A 373 -28.51 0.78 -4.66
CA TYR A 373 -28.02 2.09 -5.11
C TYR A 373 -27.39 2.83 -3.92
N VAL A 374 -26.62 3.88 -4.21
CA VAL A 374 -26.17 4.85 -3.20
C VAL A 374 -26.80 6.20 -3.50
N SER A 375 -27.52 6.75 -2.53
CA SER A 375 -28.10 8.10 -2.60
C SER A 375 -27.13 9.10 -1.98
N THR A 376 -26.84 10.18 -2.69
CA THR A 376 -25.90 11.21 -2.27
C THR A 376 -26.50 12.61 -2.40
N GLY A 377 -25.94 13.57 -1.66
CA GLY A 377 -26.37 14.96 -1.70
C GLY A 377 -26.00 15.63 -3.04
N THR A 378 -26.74 16.69 -3.39
CA THR A 378 -26.53 17.45 -4.62
C THR A 378 -25.80 18.78 -4.40
N ASN A 379 -25.39 19.07 -3.16
CA ASN A 379 -24.72 20.31 -2.80
C ASN A 379 -23.36 20.43 -3.52
N GLY A 380 -23.12 21.56 -4.18
CA GLY A 380 -21.88 21.81 -4.92
C GLY A 380 -21.75 21.09 -6.28
N LEU A 381 -22.73 20.26 -6.67
CA LEU A 381 -22.70 19.63 -7.99
C LEU A 381 -22.88 20.67 -9.11
N PRO A 382 -22.24 20.49 -10.28
CA PRO A 382 -22.33 21.47 -11.37
C PRO A 382 -23.74 21.55 -11.95
N LEU A 383 -24.28 22.76 -12.15
CA LEU A 383 -25.64 22.99 -12.67
C LEU A 383 -25.65 23.79 -13.97
N GLY A 384 -26.81 23.82 -14.61
CA GLY A 384 -27.04 24.42 -15.92
C GLY A 384 -26.09 23.85 -16.96
N ASN A 385 -25.52 24.72 -17.80
CA ASN A 385 -24.57 24.37 -18.85
C ASN A 385 -23.09 24.40 -18.40
N SER A 386 -22.82 24.35 -17.10
CA SER A 386 -21.44 24.40 -16.59
C SER A 386 -20.61 23.17 -16.96
N VAL A 387 -19.29 23.35 -17.00
CA VAL A 387 -18.33 22.25 -17.18
C VAL A 387 -18.44 21.24 -16.05
N ARG A 388 -18.23 19.97 -16.37
CA ARG A 388 -18.19 18.88 -15.38
C ARG A 388 -17.49 17.66 -15.92
N SER A 389 -16.88 16.89 -15.04
CA SER A 389 -16.31 15.58 -15.39
C SER A 389 -16.68 14.56 -14.32
N VAL A 390 -16.93 13.31 -14.73
CA VAL A 390 -17.18 12.19 -13.80
C VAL A 390 -16.36 11.00 -14.23
N PHE A 391 -15.69 10.36 -13.28
CA PHE A 391 -14.93 9.14 -13.48
C PHE A 391 -15.32 8.11 -12.43
N ALA A 392 -15.23 6.83 -12.79
CA ALA A 392 -15.46 5.72 -11.88
C ALA A 392 -14.80 4.44 -12.43
N TRP A 393 -14.55 3.49 -11.55
CA TRP A 393 -14.30 2.10 -11.93
C TRP A 393 -15.59 1.31 -11.86
N ILE A 394 -15.88 0.51 -12.89
CA ILE A 394 -17.07 -0.34 -12.96
C ILE A 394 -16.73 -1.79 -13.26
N TYR A 395 -17.54 -2.71 -12.75
CA TYR A 395 -17.49 -4.14 -13.04
C TYR A 395 -18.91 -4.62 -13.37
N PRO A 396 -19.37 -4.53 -14.63
CA PRO A 396 -20.71 -4.97 -14.99
C PRO A 396 -20.80 -6.50 -15.05
N THR A 397 -21.83 -7.09 -14.46
CA THR A 397 -22.07 -8.56 -14.47
C THR A 397 -23.10 -9.00 -15.50
N SER A 398 -23.93 -8.06 -15.97
CA SER A 398 -24.83 -8.25 -17.10
C SER A 398 -24.97 -6.96 -17.91
N TYR A 399 -25.50 -7.08 -19.11
CA TYR A 399 -25.86 -5.93 -19.94
C TYR A 399 -27.36 -5.61 -19.81
N PRO A 400 -27.77 -4.35 -20.05
CA PRO A 400 -29.17 -3.98 -20.03
C PRO A 400 -29.94 -4.65 -21.16
N SER A 401 -31.24 -4.83 -20.95
CA SER A 401 -32.17 -5.28 -21.99
C SER A 401 -32.21 -4.32 -23.17
N VAL A 402 -32.63 -4.81 -24.34
CA VAL A 402 -32.77 -3.99 -25.55
C VAL A 402 -33.70 -2.81 -25.27
N SER A 403 -33.30 -1.62 -25.72
CA SER A 403 -33.94 -0.33 -25.48
C SER A 403 -33.93 0.15 -24.02
N CYS A 404 -33.02 -0.40 -23.20
CA CYS A 404 -32.86 -0.03 -21.79
C CYS A 404 -31.41 0.38 -21.46
N CYS A 405 -31.16 0.69 -20.18
CA CYS A 405 -29.88 1.13 -19.67
C CYS A 405 -29.65 0.74 -18.20
N ASP A 406 -28.38 0.60 -17.84
CA ASP A 406 -27.89 0.41 -16.47
C ASP A 406 -27.08 1.65 -16.07
N LEU A 407 -27.51 2.37 -15.02
CA LEU A 407 -26.92 3.67 -14.69
C LEU A 407 -25.75 3.55 -13.73
N ILE A 408 -24.62 4.16 -14.10
CA ILE A 408 -23.43 4.25 -13.25
C ILE A 408 -23.61 5.42 -12.28
N TYR A 409 -23.98 6.60 -12.80
CA TYR A 409 -24.19 7.82 -12.02
C TYR A 409 -25.29 8.69 -12.64
N SER A 410 -26.14 9.29 -11.81
CA SER A 410 -27.14 10.25 -12.28
C SER A 410 -27.47 11.33 -11.26
N TYR A 411 -27.80 12.53 -11.74
CA TYR A 411 -28.31 13.61 -10.89
C TYR A 411 -29.05 14.66 -11.71
N GLY A 412 -29.84 15.49 -11.00
CA GLY A 412 -30.58 16.59 -11.59
C GLY A 412 -31.64 16.15 -12.61
N GLY A 413 -32.05 17.07 -13.46
CA GLY A 413 -32.93 16.85 -14.62
C GLY A 413 -32.77 17.94 -15.66
N ALA A 414 -33.22 17.71 -16.89
CA ALA A 414 -33.39 18.79 -17.87
C ALA A 414 -34.57 19.70 -17.46
N ALA A 415 -34.52 21.00 -17.79
CA ALA A 415 -35.68 21.86 -17.68
C ALA A 415 -36.87 21.30 -18.50
N SER A 416 -38.08 21.37 -17.92
CA SER A 416 -39.42 21.03 -18.45
C SER A 416 -39.55 20.76 -19.97
N PRO A 417 -40.35 19.77 -20.42
CA PRO A 417 -41.46 19.11 -19.70
C PRO A 417 -41.19 17.66 -19.25
N SER A 418 -40.00 17.13 -19.48
CA SER A 418 -39.65 15.76 -19.08
C SER A 418 -38.35 15.84 -18.28
N TYR A 419 -38.45 15.95 -16.95
CA TYR A 419 -37.30 16.01 -16.04
C TYR A 419 -36.55 14.67 -16.02
N THR A 420 -35.83 14.38 -17.10
CA THR A 420 -34.97 13.22 -17.20
C THR A 420 -33.58 13.59 -16.72
N ALA A 421 -33.07 12.79 -15.79
CA ALA A 421 -31.81 13.07 -15.12
C ALA A 421 -30.62 13.09 -16.07
N ALA A 422 -29.65 13.97 -15.82
CA ALA A 422 -28.35 13.84 -16.45
C ALA A 422 -27.73 12.54 -15.93
N SER A 423 -27.42 11.63 -16.86
CA SER A 423 -27.00 10.28 -16.51
C SER A 423 -25.81 9.81 -17.34
N PHE A 424 -24.92 9.10 -16.68
CA PHE A 424 -23.86 8.31 -17.28
C PHE A 424 -24.19 6.82 -17.09
N ARG A 425 -24.26 6.08 -18.19
CA ARG A 425 -24.89 4.76 -18.21
C ARG A 425 -24.31 3.86 -19.28
N VAL A 426 -24.49 2.55 -19.11
CA VAL A 426 -24.38 1.56 -20.17
C VAL A 426 -25.76 1.42 -20.81
N GLN A 427 -25.87 1.49 -22.13
CA GLN A 427 -27.15 1.44 -22.84
C GLN A 427 -27.12 0.41 -23.97
N ASN A 428 -28.21 -0.34 -24.12
CA ASN A 428 -28.39 -1.27 -25.23
C ASN A 428 -29.48 -0.72 -26.16
N ASN A 429 -29.06 -0.11 -27.27
CA ASN A 429 -29.98 0.56 -28.21
C ASN A 429 -30.42 -0.31 -29.39
N GLY A 430 -30.14 -1.62 -29.39
CA GLY A 430 -30.41 -2.51 -30.52
C GLY A 430 -29.54 -2.27 -31.76
N GLY A 431 -29.14 -1.02 -32.04
CA GLY A 431 -28.23 -0.65 -33.14
C GLY A 431 -26.75 -0.55 -32.73
N ILE A 432 -26.46 -0.13 -31.50
CA ILE A 432 -25.12 -0.23 -30.87
C ILE A 432 -25.35 -0.90 -29.51
N PRO A 433 -25.00 -2.19 -29.36
CA PRO A 433 -25.22 -2.90 -28.11
C PRO A 433 -24.21 -2.43 -27.06
N ASN A 434 -24.73 -2.14 -25.85
CA ASN A 434 -23.97 -2.00 -24.61
C ASN A 434 -22.91 -0.89 -24.60
N ALA A 435 -23.25 0.26 -25.18
CA ALA A 435 -22.36 1.42 -25.25
C ALA A 435 -22.41 2.28 -23.99
N LEU A 436 -21.31 2.97 -23.69
CA LEU A 436 -21.29 4.08 -22.73
C LEU A 436 -22.00 5.29 -23.33
N VAL A 437 -22.90 5.88 -22.54
CA VAL A 437 -23.76 7.00 -22.94
C VAL A 437 -23.77 8.05 -21.84
N PHE A 438 -23.66 9.31 -22.25
CA PHE A 438 -23.93 10.46 -21.40
C PHE A 438 -25.09 11.29 -21.96
N GLY A 439 -25.98 11.76 -21.09
CA GLY A 439 -27.02 12.71 -21.43
C GLY A 439 -28.28 12.55 -20.60
N THR A 440 -29.36 13.20 -21.03
CA THR A 440 -30.65 13.23 -20.31
C THR A 440 -31.69 12.29 -20.90
N GLY A 441 -31.39 11.43 -21.87
CA GLY A 441 -32.43 10.70 -22.61
C GLY A 441 -33.26 11.62 -23.53
N ASN A 442 -34.33 11.09 -24.15
CA ASN A 442 -35.25 11.80 -25.05
C ASN A 442 -34.58 12.57 -26.22
N GLY A 443 -33.51 12.02 -26.78
CA GLY A 443 -32.81 12.58 -27.95
C GLY A 443 -31.66 13.53 -27.61
N ASN A 444 -31.53 13.97 -26.35
CA ASN A 444 -30.36 14.75 -25.90
C ASN A 444 -29.38 13.85 -25.14
N SER A 445 -28.79 12.89 -25.87
CA SER A 445 -27.75 12.00 -25.36
C SER A 445 -26.77 11.69 -26.45
N TRP A 446 -25.50 11.50 -26.07
CA TRP A 446 -24.49 11.02 -26.98
C TRP A 446 -24.09 9.58 -26.63
N VAL A 447 -24.19 8.71 -27.63
CA VAL A 447 -23.84 7.30 -27.55
C VAL A 447 -22.45 7.11 -28.15
N SER A 448 -21.49 6.63 -27.35
CA SER A 448 -20.17 6.27 -27.83
C SER A 448 -20.19 4.90 -28.53
N ALA A 449 -19.10 4.53 -29.21
CA ALA A 449 -18.85 3.15 -29.64
C ALA A 449 -18.07 2.34 -28.58
N LEU A 450 -17.81 2.93 -27.41
CA LEU A 450 -17.07 2.28 -26.32
C LEU A 450 -18.02 1.40 -25.51
N SER A 451 -17.68 0.11 -25.36
CA SER A 451 -18.48 -0.87 -24.62
C SER A 451 -17.63 -1.53 -23.53
N PRO A 452 -17.99 -1.37 -22.24
CA PRO A 452 -17.25 -1.99 -21.15
C PRO A 452 -17.50 -3.51 -21.14
N PRO A 453 -16.45 -4.35 -21.11
CA PRO A 453 -16.61 -5.79 -21.06
C PRO A 453 -17.27 -6.25 -19.75
N LEU A 454 -18.07 -7.33 -19.82
CA LEU A 454 -18.60 -7.98 -18.63
C LEU A 454 -17.50 -8.64 -17.80
N ASN A 455 -17.74 -8.73 -16.50
CA ASN A 455 -16.92 -9.45 -15.54
C ASN A 455 -15.45 -9.01 -15.54
N THR A 456 -15.20 -7.73 -15.84
CA THR A 456 -13.87 -7.13 -15.87
C THR A 456 -13.95 -5.69 -15.38
N TRP A 457 -13.01 -5.29 -14.52
CA TRP A 457 -12.90 -3.90 -14.09
C TRP A 457 -12.57 -3.00 -15.27
N SER A 458 -13.35 -1.93 -15.42
CA SER A 458 -13.16 -0.93 -16.45
C SER A 458 -13.18 0.45 -15.85
N PHE A 459 -12.15 1.25 -16.15
CA PHE A 459 -12.16 2.68 -15.87
C PHE A 459 -13.02 3.38 -16.91
N VAL A 460 -14.00 4.14 -16.44
CA VAL A 460 -14.98 4.83 -17.28
C VAL A 460 -15.15 6.26 -16.82
N GLY A 461 -15.49 7.14 -17.76
CA GLY A 461 -15.83 8.50 -17.38
C GLY A 461 -16.33 9.33 -18.54
N TYR A 462 -16.76 10.53 -18.22
CA TYR A 462 -17.08 11.54 -19.21
C TYR A 462 -16.56 12.91 -18.78
N VAL A 463 -16.28 13.74 -19.78
CA VAL A 463 -15.95 15.16 -19.64
C VAL A 463 -16.96 15.92 -20.49
N TYR A 464 -17.64 16.89 -19.89
CA TYR A 464 -18.60 17.77 -20.55
C TYR A 464 -18.11 19.21 -20.46
N GLY A 465 -17.84 19.82 -21.61
CA GLY A 465 -17.41 21.21 -21.75
C GLY A 465 -18.57 22.21 -21.61
N ALA A 466 -18.25 23.51 -21.55
CA ALA A 466 -19.24 24.58 -21.49
C ALA A 466 -19.63 25.11 -22.88
N GLY A 467 -20.85 25.64 -23.00
CA GLY A 467 -21.33 26.41 -24.16
C GLY A 467 -22.39 25.70 -25.02
N ALA A 468 -22.95 26.41 -26.01
CA ALA A 468 -24.11 25.96 -26.79
C ALA A 468 -23.91 24.65 -27.59
N SER A 469 -22.66 24.29 -27.87
CA SER A 469 -22.26 23.07 -28.61
C SER A 469 -21.43 22.13 -27.73
N SER A 470 -21.72 22.11 -26.42
CA SER A 470 -20.93 21.44 -25.36
C SER A 470 -20.29 20.12 -25.84
N ALA A 471 -18.97 20.15 -26.01
CA ALA A 471 -18.19 18.99 -26.38
C ALA A 471 -18.25 17.97 -25.24
N ILE A 472 -18.46 16.71 -25.58
CA ILE A 472 -18.39 15.60 -24.65
C ILE A 472 -17.29 14.66 -25.09
N THR A 473 -16.49 14.22 -24.13
CA THR A 473 -15.56 13.13 -24.29
C THR A 473 -15.95 12.01 -23.34
N ILE A 474 -16.09 10.77 -23.83
CA ILE A 474 -16.32 9.57 -23.01
C ILE A 474 -15.04 8.74 -23.04
N TYR A 475 -14.66 8.19 -21.88
CA TYR A 475 -13.46 7.40 -21.65
C TYR A 475 -13.80 5.95 -21.29
N LEU A 476 -12.97 5.01 -21.76
CA LEU A 476 -12.97 3.59 -21.37
C LEU A 476 -11.53 3.06 -21.41
N ASN A 477 -10.96 2.66 -20.26
CA ASN A 477 -9.63 2.02 -20.15
C ASN A 477 -8.53 2.75 -20.94
N GLY A 478 -8.38 4.06 -20.72
CA GLY A 478 -7.40 4.91 -21.41
C GLY A 478 -7.76 5.29 -22.86
N GLN A 479 -8.78 4.69 -23.47
CA GLN A 479 -9.32 5.12 -24.76
C GLN A 479 -10.36 6.23 -24.55
N SER A 480 -10.54 7.09 -25.55
CA SER A 480 -11.57 8.13 -25.52
C SER A 480 -12.23 8.36 -26.88
N GLN A 481 -13.46 8.83 -26.85
CA GLN A 481 -14.18 9.33 -28.01
C GLN A 481 -14.77 10.69 -27.68
N SER A 482 -14.77 11.61 -28.65
CA SER A 482 -15.33 12.95 -28.47
C SER A 482 -16.41 13.24 -29.50
N ASN A 483 -17.44 13.96 -29.09
CA ASN A 483 -18.48 14.47 -29.97
C ASN A 483 -19.14 15.73 -29.39
N VAL A 484 -20.12 16.27 -30.10
CA VAL A 484 -20.98 17.38 -29.67
C VAL A 484 -22.39 16.85 -29.42
N MET A 485 -23.08 17.39 -28.42
CA MET A 485 -24.49 17.06 -28.17
C MET A 485 -25.39 17.44 -29.36
N SER A 486 -26.22 16.49 -29.78
CA SER A 486 -27.08 16.61 -30.95
C SER A 486 -28.21 17.63 -30.82
N LEU A 487 -28.71 17.90 -29.60
CA LEU A 487 -29.83 18.85 -29.36
C LEU A 487 -29.39 20.10 -28.57
N GLY A 488 -28.08 20.33 -28.42
CA GLY A 488 -27.52 21.47 -27.69
C GLY A 488 -27.11 21.15 -26.25
N ALA A 489 -26.74 22.19 -25.51
CA ALA A 489 -26.23 22.07 -24.14
C ALA A 489 -27.27 21.43 -23.18
N ILE A 490 -26.79 20.63 -22.24
CA ILE A 490 -27.59 20.03 -21.16
C ILE A 490 -27.73 21.05 -20.04
N ASP A 491 -28.92 21.66 -19.95
CA ASP A 491 -29.27 22.58 -18.85
C ASP A 491 -29.73 21.78 -17.62
N THR A 492 -28.75 21.35 -16.81
CA THR A 492 -29.01 20.51 -15.63
C THR A 492 -29.57 21.34 -14.48
N VAL A 493 -30.85 21.16 -14.15
CA VAL A 493 -31.47 21.75 -12.97
C VAL A 493 -31.55 20.73 -11.83
N LEU A 494 -31.63 21.19 -10.58
CA LEU A 494 -31.95 20.32 -9.42
C LEU A 494 -33.42 20.45 -9.09
N PRO A 495 -34.24 19.43 -9.36
CA PRO A 495 -35.59 19.39 -8.81
C PRO A 495 -35.52 19.24 -7.28
N PRO A 496 -36.47 19.80 -6.52
CA PRO A 496 -36.44 19.81 -5.05
C PRO A 496 -36.39 18.43 -4.37
N LEU A 497 -36.65 17.35 -5.12
CA LEU A 497 -36.90 16.00 -4.59
C LEU A 497 -35.92 14.92 -5.08
N TYR A 498 -34.97 15.23 -5.97
CA TYR A 498 -34.10 14.20 -6.55
C TYR A 498 -32.66 14.29 -6.04
N PRO A 499 -32.17 13.27 -5.30
CA PRO A 499 -30.76 13.20 -4.90
C PRO A 499 -29.87 12.89 -6.12
N ALA A 500 -28.56 12.96 -5.94
CA ALA A 500 -27.65 12.28 -6.85
C ALA A 500 -27.64 10.77 -6.51
N MET A 501 -27.52 9.92 -7.52
CA MET A 501 -27.54 8.47 -7.36
C MET A 501 -26.37 7.81 -8.05
N ILE A 502 -25.73 6.87 -7.35
CA ILE A 502 -24.75 5.93 -7.90
C ILE A 502 -25.47 4.58 -8.05
N GLY A 503 -25.38 3.98 -9.23
CA GLY A 503 -25.97 2.68 -9.53
C GLY A 503 -27.48 2.68 -9.81
N ALA A 504 -28.15 3.85 -9.94
CA ALA A 504 -29.57 3.94 -10.28
C ALA A 504 -29.96 5.32 -10.84
N SER A 505 -31.21 5.44 -11.33
CA SER A 505 -31.81 6.68 -11.82
C SER A 505 -32.35 7.57 -10.71
N SER A 506 -31.85 8.81 -10.64
CA SER A 506 -32.19 9.78 -9.59
C SER A 506 -33.65 10.24 -9.57
N ASN A 507 -34.34 10.22 -10.71
CA ASN A 507 -35.70 10.75 -10.86
C ASN A 507 -36.82 9.70 -10.76
N SER A 508 -36.50 8.42 -10.93
CA SER A 508 -37.49 7.33 -11.01
C SER A 508 -37.14 6.11 -10.17
N LEU A 509 -35.93 6.03 -9.61
CA LEU A 509 -35.41 4.87 -8.89
C LEU A 509 -35.59 3.56 -9.68
N THR A 510 -35.14 3.60 -10.94
CA THR A 510 -35.12 2.46 -11.88
C THR A 510 -33.74 2.32 -12.50
N ASN A 511 -33.57 1.35 -13.40
CA ASN A 511 -32.36 1.20 -14.24
C ASN A 511 -31.09 0.95 -13.41
N PHE A 512 -31.21 0.00 -12.47
CA PHE A 512 -30.18 -0.32 -11.50
C PHE A 512 -28.97 -0.98 -12.16
N PHE A 513 -27.78 -0.61 -11.72
CA PHE A 513 -26.54 -1.20 -12.20
C PHE A 513 -26.36 -2.63 -11.67
N PRO A 514 -26.11 -3.63 -12.53
CA PRO A 514 -25.74 -4.99 -12.11
C PRO A 514 -24.22 -5.12 -12.06
N GLY A 515 -23.63 -5.12 -10.87
CA GLY A 515 -22.17 -5.24 -10.75
C GLY A 515 -21.54 -4.59 -9.53
N MET A 516 -20.35 -4.00 -9.72
CA MET A 516 -19.66 -3.21 -8.70
C MET A 516 -19.23 -1.87 -9.27
N ILE A 517 -19.19 -0.83 -8.42
CA ILE A 517 -18.68 0.50 -8.74
C ILE A 517 -17.71 0.90 -7.61
N SER A 518 -16.57 1.50 -7.98
CA SER A 518 -15.60 2.08 -7.04
C SER A 518 -15.07 3.41 -7.55
N ASP A 519 -14.51 4.19 -6.65
CA ASP A 519 -13.76 5.42 -6.91
C ASP A 519 -14.50 6.37 -7.86
N LEU A 520 -15.74 6.68 -7.50
CA LEU A 520 -16.54 7.63 -8.24
C LEU A 520 -16.11 9.05 -7.86
N GLN A 521 -15.63 9.78 -8.84
CA GLN A 521 -15.10 11.14 -8.69
C GLN A 521 -15.89 12.10 -9.57
N VAL A 522 -16.31 13.23 -9.00
CA VAL A 522 -17.06 14.28 -9.71
C VAL A 522 -16.30 15.59 -9.60
N TYR A 523 -16.08 16.23 -10.74
CA TYR A 523 -15.36 17.49 -10.87
C TYR A 523 -16.24 18.58 -11.47
N ASN A 524 -16.09 19.81 -10.99
CA ASN A 524 -16.71 21.01 -11.58
C ASN A 524 -15.78 21.71 -12.61
N ALA A 525 -14.91 20.93 -13.25
CA ALA A 525 -13.96 21.37 -14.25
C ALA A 525 -13.83 20.35 -15.38
N VAL A 526 -13.20 20.78 -16.47
CA VAL A 526 -12.74 19.90 -17.55
C VAL A 526 -11.49 19.17 -17.07
N VAL A 527 -11.56 17.84 -16.96
CA VAL A 527 -10.39 16.99 -16.74
C VAL A 527 -9.69 16.76 -18.08
N LEU A 528 -8.40 17.08 -18.15
CA LEU A 528 -7.59 16.98 -19.36
C LEU A 528 -7.30 15.50 -19.70
N PRO A 529 -7.03 15.14 -20.97
CA PRO A 529 -6.71 13.77 -21.34
C PRO A 529 -5.57 13.14 -20.53
N GLN A 530 -4.51 13.90 -20.22
CA GLN A 530 -3.40 13.43 -19.40
C GLN A 530 -3.80 13.15 -17.95
N GLN A 531 -4.73 13.93 -17.40
CA GLN A 531 -5.27 13.72 -16.05
C GLN A 531 -6.20 12.51 -16.01
N ALA A 532 -7.01 12.30 -17.05
CA ALA A 532 -7.83 11.10 -17.17
C ALA A 532 -6.97 9.84 -17.35
N ALA A 533 -5.85 9.93 -18.08
CA ALA A 533 -4.87 8.85 -18.16
C ALA A 533 -4.22 8.58 -16.80
N GLN A 534 -3.85 9.62 -16.06
CA GLN A 534 -3.34 9.48 -14.70
C GLN A 534 -4.35 8.78 -13.77
N LEU A 535 -5.62 9.19 -13.76
CA LEU A 535 -6.67 8.53 -12.97
C LEU A 535 -6.85 7.04 -13.33
N TYR A 536 -6.68 6.70 -14.61
CA TYR A 536 -6.67 5.29 -15.04
C TYR A 536 -5.45 4.53 -14.53
N ASP A 537 -4.27 5.13 -14.65
CA ASP A 537 -2.99 4.52 -14.25
C ASP A 537 -2.90 4.35 -12.72
N GLU A 538 -3.51 5.25 -11.94
CA GLU A 538 -3.61 5.15 -10.47
C GLU A 538 -4.49 3.99 -9.99
N GLY A 539 -5.30 3.39 -10.88
CA GLY A 539 -6.08 2.19 -10.58
C GLY A 539 -7.36 2.46 -9.81
N ILE A 540 -7.99 1.38 -9.33
CA ILE A 540 -9.30 1.41 -8.64
C ILE A 540 -9.30 2.18 -7.31
N ASP A 541 -8.12 2.41 -6.75
CA ASP A 541 -7.92 3.14 -5.49
C ASP A 541 -7.29 4.53 -5.73
N GLY A 542 -7.38 5.03 -6.98
CA GLY A 542 -6.77 6.29 -7.40
C GLY A 542 -7.29 7.47 -6.59
N ALA A 543 -6.38 8.36 -6.20
CA ALA A 543 -6.81 9.57 -5.49
C ALA A 543 -7.37 10.57 -6.51
N PRO A 544 -8.30 11.44 -6.12
CA PRO A 544 -8.72 12.50 -7.01
C PRO A 544 -7.55 13.39 -7.41
N PHE A 545 -7.45 13.66 -8.71
CA PHE A 545 -6.48 14.60 -9.23
C PHE A 545 -6.85 16.03 -8.80
N GLY A 546 -6.14 16.55 -7.79
CA GLY A 546 -6.24 17.93 -7.30
C GLY A 546 -7.55 18.25 -6.55
N SER A 547 -7.44 18.87 -5.37
CA SER A 547 -8.61 19.14 -4.50
C SER A 547 -9.47 20.35 -4.91
N ASN A 548 -8.96 21.26 -5.75
CA ASN A 548 -9.61 22.56 -5.99
C ASN A 548 -10.87 22.49 -6.87
N ASN A 549 -11.04 21.43 -7.67
CA ASN A 549 -12.18 21.26 -8.57
C ASN A 549 -13.00 19.99 -8.29
N LEU A 550 -12.64 19.24 -7.25
CA LEU A 550 -13.35 18.05 -6.81
C LEU A 550 -14.59 18.48 -6.03
N VAL A 551 -15.77 18.02 -6.45
CA VAL A 551 -17.05 18.34 -5.80
C VAL A 551 -17.72 17.11 -5.18
N GLY A 552 -17.27 15.91 -5.52
CA GLY A 552 -17.72 14.68 -4.88
C GLY A 552 -16.71 13.56 -5.11
N TRP A 553 -16.46 12.76 -4.08
CA TRP A 553 -15.61 11.58 -4.17
C TRP A 553 -16.17 10.47 -3.27
N TRP A 554 -16.38 9.31 -3.86
CA TRP A 554 -16.81 8.09 -3.20
C TRP A 554 -15.83 6.98 -3.58
N PRO A 555 -14.76 6.76 -2.78
CA PRO A 555 -13.75 5.72 -3.04
C PRO A 555 -14.37 4.32 -3.10
#